data_AF-A0A7S2HN31-F1
#
_entry.id   AF-A0A7S2HN31-F1
#
_cell.length_a   1.000
_cell.length_b   1.000
_cell.length_c   1.000
_cell.angle_alpha   90.00
_cell.angle_beta   90.00
_cell.angle_gamma   90.00
#
_symmetry.space_group_name_H-M   'P 1'
#
loop_
_entity.id
_entity.type
_entity.pdbx_description
1 polymer ?
#
loop_
_entity_poly.entity_id
_entity_poly.type
_entity_poly.pdbx_seq_one_letter_code
_entity_poly.pdbx_strand_id
1 'polypeptide(L)'
;TGVRLPTGIEAGLDLDARQKTQEQLVHWGMQHDSEEGIQMGTVVHALELAHAAKLNLGADWGVGESGIPGPNHHRSGLPPGFGFVAVVGPRGESTTGVLKIEPGKSTSRME
;
A
#
# COMPACT_ATOMS: atom_id res chain seq x y z
N THR A 1 -28.17 -1.43 -2.38
CA THR A 1 -27.57 -2.77 -2.35
C THR A 1 -26.09 -2.61 -2.14
N GLY A 2 -25.66 -2.51 -0.88
CA GLY A 2 -24.24 -2.33 -0.55
C GLY A 2 -23.48 -3.61 -0.88
N VAL A 3 -22.32 -3.47 -1.51
CA VAL A 3 -21.37 -4.56 -1.70
C VAL A 3 -21.08 -5.13 -0.32
N ARG A 4 -21.54 -6.37 -0.09
CA ARG A 4 -21.15 -7.14 1.09
C ARG A 4 -19.67 -7.44 0.87
N LEU A 5 -18.79 -6.86 1.68
CA LEU A 5 -17.39 -7.28 1.69
C LEU A 5 -17.41 -8.81 1.89
N PRO A 6 -16.64 -9.59 1.09
CA PRO A 6 -16.47 -11.01 1.36
C PRO A 6 -16.06 -11.15 2.83
N THR A 7 -16.45 -12.24 3.47
CA THR A 7 -16.15 -12.60 4.86
C THR A 7 -14.64 -12.78 5.15
N GLY A 8 -13.81 -11.85 4.72
CA GLY A 8 -12.36 -12.03 4.64
C GLY A 8 -11.54 -10.79 4.98
N ILE A 9 -12.12 -9.66 5.38
CA ILE A 9 -11.34 -8.58 6.02
C ILE A 9 -11.56 -8.69 7.53
N GLU A 10 -10.61 -9.33 8.21
CA GLU A 10 -10.63 -9.48 9.65
C GLU A 10 -9.89 -8.31 10.30
N ALA A 11 -10.56 -7.60 11.21
CA ALA A 11 -9.97 -6.43 11.87
C ALA A 11 -8.64 -6.76 12.60
N GLY A 12 -8.48 -7.99 13.11
CA GLY A 12 -7.22 -8.45 13.69
C GLY A 12 -6.09 -8.54 12.66
N LEU A 13 -6.37 -9.06 11.46
CA LEU A 13 -5.39 -9.19 10.39
C LEU A 13 -4.99 -7.82 9.82
N ASP A 14 -5.89 -6.84 9.84
CA ASP A 14 -5.55 -5.46 9.48
C ASP A 14 -4.63 -4.81 10.53
N LEU A 15 -4.82 -5.09 11.82
CA LEU A 15 -3.89 -4.64 12.85
C LEU A 15 -2.52 -5.30 12.70
N ASP A 16 -2.49 -6.61 12.42
CA ASP A 16 -1.25 -7.34 12.14
C ASP A 16 -0.56 -6.79 10.89
N ALA A 17 -1.32 -6.41 9.86
CA ALA A 17 -0.78 -5.78 8.66
C ALA A 17 -0.08 -4.46 8.96
N ARG A 18 -0.68 -3.61 9.81
CA ARG A 18 -0.06 -2.35 10.26
C ARG A 18 1.20 -2.60 11.07
N GLN A 19 1.18 -3.57 11.97
CA GLN A 19 2.35 -3.94 12.76
C GLN A 19 3.50 -4.43 11.87
N LYS A 20 3.21 -5.27 10.87
CA LYS A 20 4.21 -5.75 9.89
C LYS A 20 4.77 -4.62 9.03
N THR A 21 3.92 -3.68 8.62
CA THR A 21 4.39 -2.46 7.94
C THR A 21 5.34 -1.66 8.82
N GLN A 22 5.04 -1.48 10.11
CA GLN A 22 5.92 -0.76 11.04
C GLN A 22 7.28 -1.45 11.20
N GLU A 23 7.30 -2.78 11.39
CA GLU A 23 8.53 -3.58 11.44
C GLU A 23 9.37 -3.38 10.17
N GLN A 24 8.73 -3.41 9.00
CA GLN A 24 9.39 -3.23 7.72
C GLN A 24 10.02 -1.84 7.57
N LEU A 25 9.30 -0.79 7.97
CA LEU A 25 9.77 0.58 7.90
C LEU A 25 10.98 0.78 8.83
N VAL A 26 10.93 0.22 10.04
CA VAL A 26 12.07 0.23 10.98
C VAL A 26 13.27 -0.49 10.37
N HIS A 27 13.07 -1.66 9.75
CA HIS A 27 14.13 -2.39 9.05
C HIS A 27 14.78 -1.54 7.93
N TRP A 28 13.99 -0.74 7.21
CA TRP A 28 14.50 0.19 6.18
C TRP A 28 15.03 1.52 6.74
N GLY A 29 15.05 1.70 8.07
CA GLY A 29 15.45 2.96 8.69
C GLY A 29 14.51 4.14 8.40
N MET A 30 13.26 3.84 8.04
CA MET A 30 12.21 4.83 7.75
C MET A 30 11.38 5.11 8.99
N GLN A 31 11.07 6.38 9.25
CA GLN A 31 10.14 6.75 10.30
C GLN A 31 8.69 6.66 9.81
N HIS A 32 7.80 6.17 10.67
CA HIS A 32 6.37 6.15 10.48
C HIS A 32 5.72 7.14 11.45
N ASP A 33 5.24 8.27 10.94
CA ASP A 33 4.48 9.20 11.78
C ASP A 33 3.05 8.68 11.93
N SER A 34 2.75 8.17 13.12
CA SER A 34 1.55 7.35 13.37
C SER A 34 0.33 8.17 13.75
N GLU A 35 0.48 9.49 13.91
CA GLU A 35 -0.53 10.34 14.54
C GLU A 35 -1.67 10.76 13.58
N GLU A 36 -1.50 10.63 12.27
CA GLU A 36 -2.48 11.09 11.27
C GLU A 36 -3.23 9.98 10.51
N GLY A 37 -3.53 8.84 11.15
CA GLY A 37 -4.39 7.81 10.52
C GLY A 37 -3.89 7.29 9.15
N ILE A 38 -4.75 6.61 8.38
CA ILE A 38 -4.37 6.09 7.07
C ILE A 38 -4.29 7.24 6.05
N GLN A 39 -3.08 7.49 5.53
CA GLN A 39 -2.86 8.50 4.50
C GLN A 39 -2.61 7.87 3.12
N MET A 40 -3.60 8.00 2.23
CA MET A 40 -3.47 7.63 0.81
C MET A 40 -2.35 8.43 0.12
N GLY A 41 -1.72 7.80 -0.88
CA GLY A 41 -0.59 8.37 -1.61
C GLY A 41 0.72 8.33 -0.84
N THR A 42 0.92 7.36 0.05
CA THR A 42 2.16 7.16 0.82
C THR A 42 2.70 5.73 0.64
N VAL A 43 4.00 5.57 0.88
CA VAL A 43 4.69 4.26 0.96
C VAL A 43 4.04 3.37 2.01
N VAL A 44 3.75 3.95 3.18
CA VAL A 44 3.12 3.29 4.32
C VAL A 44 1.80 2.64 3.90
N HIS A 45 0.91 3.42 3.31
CA HIS A 45 -0.41 2.93 2.95
C HIS A 45 -0.34 1.82 1.88
N ALA A 46 0.61 1.90 0.94
CA ALA A 46 0.83 0.80 -0.01
C ALA A 46 1.26 -0.50 0.69
N LEU A 47 2.17 -0.42 1.68
CA LEU A 47 2.62 -1.57 2.46
C LEU A 47 1.51 -2.17 3.33
N GLU A 48 0.71 -1.33 4.00
CA GLU A 48 -0.44 -1.78 4.79
C GLU A 48 -1.43 -2.55 3.91
N LEU A 49 -1.73 -2.05 2.71
CA LEU A 49 -2.60 -2.73 1.75
C LEU A 49 -2.01 -4.07 1.27
N ALA A 50 -0.70 -4.12 1.01
CA ALA A 50 -0.03 -5.35 0.58
C ALA A 50 -0.05 -6.42 1.69
N HIS A 51 0.27 -6.04 2.94
CA HIS A 51 0.18 -6.95 4.08
C HIS A 51 -1.25 -7.38 4.37
N ALA A 52 -2.21 -6.44 4.34
CA ALA A 52 -3.62 -6.75 4.54
C ALA A 52 -4.09 -7.75 3.48
N ALA A 53 -3.80 -7.52 2.20
CA ALA A 53 -4.16 -8.45 1.12
C ALA A 53 -3.57 -9.85 1.35
N LYS A 54 -2.29 -9.94 1.72
CA LYS A 54 -1.63 -11.21 2.02
C LYS A 54 -2.31 -11.96 3.16
N LEU A 55 -2.51 -11.29 4.29
CA LEU A 55 -3.02 -11.91 5.52
C LEU A 55 -4.50 -12.30 5.38
N ASN A 56 -5.32 -11.37 4.92
CA ASN A 56 -6.77 -11.56 4.79
C ASN A 56 -7.14 -12.61 3.74
N LEU A 57 -6.30 -12.81 2.72
CA LEU A 57 -6.53 -13.83 1.68
C LEU A 57 -5.77 -15.14 1.95
N GLY A 58 -4.96 -15.21 3.01
CA GLY A 58 -4.08 -16.36 3.28
C GLY A 58 -3.10 -16.64 2.12
N ALA A 59 -2.71 -15.61 1.39
CA ALA A 59 -1.89 -15.74 0.18
C ALA A 59 -0.39 -15.73 0.51
N ASP A 60 0.43 -16.34 -0.36
CA ASP A 60 1.89 -16.23 -0.26
C ASP A 60 2.40 -14.82 -0.55
N TRP A 61 1.69 -14.11 -1.44
CA TRP A 61 2.03 -12.77 -1.89
C TRP A 61 0.85 -11.81 -1.71
N GLY A 62 1.16 -10.59 -1.30
CA GLY A 62 0.22 -9.48 -1.29
C GLY A 62 0.75 -8.30 -2.09
N VAL A 63 -0.15 -7.60 -2.79
CA VAL A 63 0.15 -6.40 -3.56
C VAL A 63 -0.78 -5.29 -3.10
N GLY A 64 -0.23 -4.11 -2.86
CA GLY A 64 -0.97 -2.93 -2.42
C GLY A 64 -0.58 -1.71 -3.24
N GLU A 65 -1.56 -0.94 -3.69
CA GLU A 65 -1.35 0.30 -4.43
C GLU A 65 -1.88 1.50 -3.63
N SER A 66 -1.09 2.57 -3.59
CA SER A 66 -1.47 3.83 -2.96
C SER A 66 -1.01 4.99 -3.84
N GLY A 67 -1.93 5.81 -4.32
CA GLY A 67 -1.58 6.88 -5.25
C GLY A 67 -2.60 8.00 -5.31
N ILE A 68 -2.24 9.05 -6.05
CA ILE A 68 -3.05 10.24 -6.30
C ILE A 68 -3.54 10.19 -7.75
N PRO A 69 -4.75 9.67 -8.03
CA PRO A 69 -5.22 9.47 -9.40
C PRO A 69 -5.44 10.77 -10.20
N GLY A 70 -5.61 11.92 -9.52
CA GLY A 70 -5.88 13.20 -10.17
C GLY A 70 -7.37 13.46 -10.49
N PRO A 71 -7.71 14.61 -11.11
CA PRO A 71 -6.83 15.69 -11.56
C PRO A 71 -6.42 16.69 -10.46
N ASN A 72 -7.05 16.62 -9.29
CA ASN A 72 -6.83 17.59 -8.20
C ASN A 72 -5.69 17.15 -7.27
N HIS A 73 -4.99 18.14 -6.70
CA HIS A 73 -3.98 17.90 -5.68
C HIS A 73 -4.60 17.28 -4.42
N HIS A 74 -3.97 16.23 -3.92
CA HIS A 74 -4.35 15.59 -2.67
C HIS A 74 -3.62 16.26 -1.49
N ARG A 75 -4.14 16.07 -0.27
CA ARG A 75 -3.53 16.57 0.98
C ARG A 75 -2.11 16.06 1.23
N SER A 76 -1.67 15.02 0.52
CA SER A 76 -0.32 14.46 0.62
C SER A 76 0.78 15.33 0.01
N GLY A 77 0.43 16.41 -0.71
CA GLY A 77 1.42 17.30 -1.35
C GLY A 77 2.08 16.70 -2.60
N LEU A 78 1.73 15.47 -2.99
CA LEU A 78 2.23 14.82 -4.20
C LEU A 78 1.36 15.18 -5.42
N PRO A 79 1.96 15.29 -6.62
CA PRO A 79 1.23 15.64 -7.82
C PRO A 79 0.28 14.50 -8.25
N PRO A 80 -0.80 14.82 -9.00
CA PRO A 80 -1.59 13.83 -9.72
C PRO A 80 -0.74 12.89 -10.57
N GLY A 81 -1.13 11.61 -10.63
CA GLY A 81 -0.42 10.54 -11.33
C GLY A 81 0.76 9.95 -10.54
N PHE A 82 1.00 10.42 -9.32
CA PHE A 82 2.02 9.86 -8.44
C PHE A 82 1.46 8.68 -7.65
N GLY A 83 2.27 7.66 -7.39
CA GLY A 83 1.84 6.55 -6.55
C GLY A 83 2.97 5.66 -6.06
N PHE A 84 2.56 4.61 -5.36
CA PHE A 84 3.40 3.57 -4.79
C PHE A 84 2.72 2.23 -4.99
N VAL A 85 3.50 1.23 -5.38
CA VAL A 85 3.08 -0.17 -5.41
C VAL A 85 4.00 -0.96 -4.51
N ALA A 86 3.42 -1.60 -3.50
CA ALA A 86 4.12 -2.47 -2.57
C ALA A 86 3.85 -3.93 -2.91
N VAL A 87 4.86 -4.77 -2.71
CA VAL A 87 4.77 -6.23 -2.82
C VAL A 87 5.34 -6.83 -1.54
N VAL A 88 4.62 -7.77 -0.94
CA VAL A 88 5.04 -8.51 0.26
C VAL A 88 5.02 -10.00 -0.06
N GLY A 89 6.18 -10.65 0.07
CA GLY A 89 6.33 -12.08 -0.18
C GLY A 89 6.36 -12.95 1.08
N PRO A 90 6.60 -14.27 0.92
CA PRO A 90 6.53 -15.27 1.99
C PRO A 90 7.68 -15.19 3.00
N ARG A 91 8.81 -14.53 2.69
CA ARG A 91 9.98 -14.45 3.57
C ARG A 91 10.09 -13.10 4.30
N GLY A 92 8.94 -12.48 4.57
CA GLY A 92 8.84 -11.18 5.24
C GLY A 92 9.74 -10.14 4.56
N GLU A 93 10.57 -9.48 5.37
CA GLU A 93 11.46 -8.37 4.99
C GLU A 93 12.29 -8.63 3.73
N SER A 94 12.82 -9.83 3.56
CA SER A 94 13.67 -10.19 2.42
C SER A 94 12.93 -10.30 1.08
N THR A 95 11.59 -10.30 1.11
CA THR A 95 10.71 -10.39 -0.07
C THR A 95 9.70 -9.24 -0.11
N THR A 96 9.98 -8.16 0.60
CA THR A 96 9.17 -6.95 0.56
C THR A 96 9.88 -5.88 -0.27
N GLY A 97 9.14 -5.20 -1.13
CA GLY A 97 9.64 -4.02 -1.83
C GLY A 97 8.51 -3.04 -2.13
N VAL A 98 8.89 -1.77 -2.34
CA VAL A 98 7.96 -0.73 -2.80
C VAL A 98 8.57 -0.04 -4.01
N LEU A 99 7.79 0.05 -5.09
CA LEU A 99 8.10 0.83 -6.26
C LEU A 99 7.36 2.17 -6.17
N LYS A 100 8.11 3.27 -6.26
CA LYS A 100 7.54 4.59 -6.49
C LYS A 100 7.20 4.75 -7.97
N ILE A 101 5.98 5.19 -8.26
CA ILE A 101 5.48 5.51 -9.59
C ILE A 101 5.44 7.02 -9.73
N GLU A 102 6.18 7.54 -10.70
CA GLU A 102 6.12 8.96 -11.05
C GLU A 102 5.05 9.21 -12.11
N PRO A 103 4.43 10.41 -12.13
CA PRO A 103 3.48 10.78 -13.17
C PRO A 103 4.12 10.64 -14.56
N GLY A 104 3.67 9.67 -15.34
CA GLY A 104 4.06 9.54 -16.73
C GLY A 104 3.28 10.52 -17.62
N LYS A 105 3.91 11.04 -18.67
CA LYS A 105 3.16 11.42 -19.87
C LYS A 105 2.68 10.11 -20.49
N SER A 106 1.40 9.76 -20.29
CA SER A 106 0.84 8.55 -20.86
C SER A 106 1.10 8.51 -22.38
N THR A 107 1.87 7.53 -22.83
CA THR A 107 1.80 7.04 -24.20
C THR A 107 1.22 5.64 -24.08
N SER A 108 -0.10 5.54 -24.19
CA SER A 108 -0.75 4.26 -24.41
C SER A 108 -0.15 3.68 -25.69
N ARG A 109 0.59 2.57 -25.60
CA ARG A 109 0.91 1.79 -26.79
C ARG A 109 -0.42 1.25 -27.30
N MET A 110 -0.92 1.86 -28.38
CA MET A 110 -1.98 1.26 -29.17
C MET A 110 -1.34 0.09 -29.91
N GLU A 111 -1.67 -1.12 -29.52
CA GLU A 111 -1.50 -2.32 -30.36
C GLU A 111 -2.71 -2.46 -31.30
#